data_AF-A0A3B8HH61-F1
#
_entry.id   AF-A0A3B8HH61-F1
#
_cell.length_a   1.000
_cell.length_b   1.000
_cell.length_c   1.000
_cell.angle_alpha   90.00
_cell.angle_beta   90.00
_cell.angle_gamma   90.00
#
_symmetry.space_group_name_H-M   'P 1'
#
loop_
_entity.id
_entity.type
_entity.pdbx_description
1 polymer ?
#
loop_
_entity_poly.entity_id
_entity_poly.type
_entity_poly.pdbx_seq_one_letter_code
_entity_poly.pdbx_strand_id
1 'polypeptide(L)'
;MDARAFREYDIRGIVGQEILDDDVIRIGRTFATYMRQQHRHHIVVGRDCRLSSKPFRDLLIEGLLAGGMDIVDIGVCPTPLLYFALRHLERDGGIMITASHNPPDYNGFKICNGFDTISGEEIQKLRRLMESGDYVSGRGKAEEYDILTPYADFVLKTIHIPKPLRVGLDAGNSVGGPIGLPLLRKLGCEVHPLYCDMDGTFPNHEPDPTVMENLSDLMTLVKRERLDVGVAYDGDADRLGVVDHNGDVVFGDKLMIIFAREILSRHPGATFISEVKCSKTLYDDIRSRGGKAIMWRTGHSLIKAKMKEVDAALAGEMSGH
;
A
#
# COMPACT_ATOMS: atom_id res chain seq x y z
N MET A 1 1.04 11.71 -22.12
CA MET A 1 0.60 10.58 -21.30
C MET A 1 -0.68 10.02 -21.86
N ASP A 2 -0.75 8.70 -21.96
CA ASP A 2 -1.97 8.02 -22.39
C ASP A 2 -3.10 8.28 -21.39
N ALA A 3 -4.28 8.67 -21.87
CA ALA A 3 -5.45 8.92 -21.02
C ALA A 3 -5.88 7.68 -20.22
N ARG A 4 -5.60 6.47 -20.73
CA ARG A 4 -5.90 5.19 -20.07
C ARG A 4 -5.05 4.94 -18.84
N ALA A 5 -3.92 5.64 -18.69
CA ALA A 5 -3.10 5.54 -17.50
C ALA A 5 -3.77 6.19 -16.27
N PHE A 6 -4.70 7.13 -16.44
CA PHE A 6 -5.48 7.74 -15.36
C PHE A 6 -6.67 6.85 -14.99
N ARG A 7 -6.48 5.97 -14.01
CA ARG A 7 -7.48 4.99 -13.56
C ARG A 7 -8.35 5.58 -12.43
N GLU A 8 -9.22 4.75 -11.88
CA GLU A 8 -10.15 5.16 -10.82
C GLU A 8 -9.43 5.47 -9.49
N TYR A 9 -8.34 4.77 -9.15
CA TYR A 9 -7.70 4.87 -7.83
C TYR A 9 -6.25 5.34 -7.85
N ASP A 10 -5.62 5.32 -9.02
CA ASP A 10 -4.22 5.66 -9.22
C ASP A 10 -3.94 6.02 -10.69
N ILE A 11 -2.70 6.39 -10.96
CA ILE A 11 -2.16 6.47 -12.32
C ILE A 11 -1.29 5.23 -12.54
N ARG A 12 -1.52 4.44 -13.60
CA ARG A 12 -0.78 3.20 -13.84
C ARG A 12 -0.74 2.81 -15.31
N GLY A 13 0.43 2.37 -15.79
CA GLY A 13 0.63 1.93 -17.16
C GLY A 13 1.99 1.29 -17.39
N ILE A 14 2.20 0.82 -18.63
CA ILE A 14 3.46 0.22 -19.08
C ILE A 14 4.50 1.32 -19.32
N VAL A 15 5.68 1.16 -18.72
CA VAL A 15 6.79 2.10 -18.82
C VAL A 15 7.33 2.16 -20.25
N GLY A 16 7.57 3.37 -20.76
CA GLY A 16 8.06 3.60 -22.12
C GLY A 16 6.99 3.44 -23.21
N GLN A 17 5.75 3.07 -22.86
CA GLN A 17 4.63 2.96 -23.81
C GLN A 17 3.46 3.86 -23.41
N GLU A 18 2.92 3.67 -22.21
CA GLU A 18 1.78 4.44 -21.68
C GLU A 18 2.24 5.55 -20.73
N ILE A 19 3.39 5.35 -20.07
CA ILE A 19 4.06 6.32 -19.21
C ILE A 19 5.47 6.55 -19.74
N LEU A 20 5.69 7.71 -20.36
CA LEU A 20 7.01 8.15 -20.84
C LEU A 20 7.73 8.99 -19.79
N ASP A 21 9.05 9.13 -19.90
CA ASP A 21 9.86 9.92 -18.94
C ASP A 21 9.36 11.37 -18.80
N ASP A 22 9.07 12.04 -19.93
CA ASP A 22 8.49 13.39 -19.93
C ASP A 22 7.13 13.47 -19.23
N ASP A 23 6.36 12.38 -19.26
CA ASP A 23 5.09 12.33 -18.55
C ASP A 23 5.29 12.33 -17.03
N VAL A 24 6.36 11.73 -16.53
CA VAL A 24 6.68 11.71 -15.10
C VAL A 24 7.04 13.10 -14.58
N ILE A 25 7.83 13.87 -15.33
CA ILE A 25 8.11 15.27 -15.01
C ILE A 25 6.80 16.06 -14.98
N ARG A 26 5.94 15.88 -15.99
CA ARG A 26 4.64 16.54 -16.07
C ARG A 26 3.70 16.16 -14.92
N ILE A 27 3.71 14.91 -14.45
CA ILE A 27 2.96 14.49 -13.25
C ILE A 27 3.44 15.29 -12.04
N GLY A 28 4.76 15.45 -11.86
CA GLY A 28 5.32 16.28 -10.80
C GLY A 28 4.87 17.75 -10.90
N ARG A 29 4.96 18.34 -12.09
CA ARG A 29 4.49 19.73 -12.35
C ARG A 29 2.99 19.90 -12.07
N THR A 30 2.20 18.92 -12.48
CA THR A 30 0.75 18.88 -12.30
C THR A 30 0.39 18.78 -10.83
N PHE A 31 1.00 17.85 -10.10
CA PHE A 31 0.72 17.67 -8.67
C PHE A 31 1.15 18.91 -7.87
N ALA A 32 2.32 19.48 -8.14
CA ALA A 32 2.75 20.71 -7.50
C ALA A 32 1.74 21.86 -7.73
N THR A 33 1.24 22.00 -8.95
CA THR A 33 0.20 22.99 -9.30
C THR A 33 -1.09 22.75 -8.51
N TYR A 34 -1.57 21.51 -8.48
CA TYR A 34 -2.76 21.10 -7.74
C TYR A 34 -2.65 21.37 -6.23
N MET A 35 -1.49 21.11 -5.63
CA MET A 35 -1.22 21.38 -4.21
C MET A 35 -1.10 22.88 -3.93
N ARG A 36 -0.41 23.64 -4.79
CA ARG A 36 -0.24 25.10 -4.65
C ARG A 36 -1.56 25.85 -4.71
N GLN A 37 -2.51 25.41 -5.54
CA GLN A 37 -3.87 25.97 -5.59
C GLN A 37 -4.63 25.84 -4.27
N GLN A 38 -4.21 24.91 -3.40
CA GLN A 38 -4.78 24.66 -2.07
C GLN A 38 -3.89 25.22 -0.95
N HIS A 39 -2.90 26.07 -1.29
CA HIS A 39 -1.91 26.61 -0.35
C HIS A 39 -1.10 25.54 0.40
N ARG A 40 -0.85 24.39 -0.24
CA ARG A 40 -0.05 23.27 0.28
C ARG A 40 1.33 23.24 -0.37
N HIS A 41 2.35 22.90 0.41
CA HIS A 41 3.76 23.04 0.00
C HIS A 41 4.64 21.84 0.35
N HIS A 42 4.32 21.10 1.41
CA HIS A 42 5.20 20.06 1.95
C HIS A 42 4.67 18.69 1.59
N ILE A 43 5.45 17.89 0.86
CA ILE A 43 5.01 16.59 0.36
C ILE A 43 5.99 15.48 0.68
N VAL A 44 5.50 14.24 0.70
CA VAL A 44 6.33 13.04 0.80
C VAL A 44 6.37 12.31 -0.53
N VAL A 45 7.54 11.81 -0.92
CA VAL A 45 7.69 10.89 -2.06
C VAL A 45 8.30 9.59 -1.55
N GLY A 46 7.71 8.47 -1.94
CA GLY A 46 8.25 7.13 -1.71
C GLY A 46 8.16 6.30 -2.99
N ARG A 47 8.88 5.18 -3.06
CA ARG A 47 8.84 4.30 -4.22
C ARG A 47 9.00 2.83 -3.87
N ASP A 48 8.52 1.96 -4.75
CA ASP A 48 8.82 0.53 -4.67
C ASP A 48 10.20 0.19 -5.28
N CYS A 49 10.50 -1.11 -5.39
CA CYS A 49 11.77 -1.64 -5.87
C CYS A 49 11.82 -1.93 -7.38
N ARG A 50 10.80 -1.56 -8.18
CA ARG A 50 10.82 -1.77 -9.63
C ARG A 50 12.01 -1.06 -10.27
N LEU A 51 12.53 -1.62 -11.36
CA LEU A 51 13.69 -1.07 -12.07
C LEU A 51 13.45 0.37 -12.55
N SER A 52 12.22 0.67 -12.97
CA SER A 52 11.80 2.01 -13.42
C SER A 52 11.53 3.00 -12.28
N SER A 53 11.36 2.54 -11.03
CA SER A 53 10.96 3.39 -9.91
C SER A 53 12.04 4.40 -9.52
N LYS A 54 13.33 4.07 -9.64
CA LYS A 54 14.40 5.04 -9.38
C LYS A 54 14.43 6.16 -10.44
N PRO A 55 14.50 5.88 -11.75
CA PRO A 55 14.39 6.92 -12.78
C PRO A 55 13.13 7.78 -12.63
N PHE A 56 11.97 7.14 -12.37
CA PHE A 56 10.71 7.87 -12.18
C PHE A 56 10.77 8.80 -10.96
N ARG A 57 11.40 8.38 -9.87
CA ARG A 57 11.62 9.23 -8.70
C ARG A 57 12.42 10.48 -9.04
N ASP A 58 13.52 10.32 -9.77
CA ASP A 58 14.39 11.44 -10.13
C ASP A 58 13.63 12.46 -11.02
N LEU A 59 12.88 11.99 -12.02
CA LEU A 59 12.03 12.81 -12.90
C LEU A 59 10.85 13.47 -12.18
N LEU A 60 10.20 12.73 -11.27
CA LEU A 60 9.07 13.22 -10.50
C LEU A 60 9.52 14.36 -9.58
N ILE A 61 10.64 14.17 -8.88
CA ILE A 61 11.24 15.20 -8.00
C ILE A 61 11.56 16.45 -8.80
N GLU A 62 12.13 16.34 -10.00
CA GLU A 62 12.39 17.49 -10.87
C GLU A 62 11.12 18.33 -11.12
N GLY A 63 10.03 17.67 -11.54
CA GLY A 63 8.75 18.34 -11.78
C GLY A 63 8.17 19.01 -10.54
N LEU A 64 8.25 18.33 -9.39
CA LEU A 64 7.76 18.84 -8.10
C LEU A 64 8.56 20.06 -7.61
N LEU A 65 9.90 20.00 -7.69
CA LEU A 65 10.79 21.09 -7.29
C LEU A 65 10.57 22.34 -8.15
N ALA A 66 10.42 22.16 -9.46
CA ALA A 66 10.11 23.26 -10.38
C ALA A 66 8.76 23.93 -10.06
N GLY A 67 7.83 23.20 -9.44
CA GLY A 67 6.55 23.73 -8.97
C GLY A 67 6.60 24.37 -7.58
N GLY A 68 7.77 24.39 -6.93
CA GLY A 68 7.97 24.99 -5.62
C GLY A 68 7.54 24.12 -4.44
N MET A 69 7.61 22.79 -4.56
CA MET A 69 7.32 21.87 -3.47
C MET A 69 8.54 21.58 -2.59
N ASP A 70 8.31 21.53 -1.29
CA ASP A 70 9.29 21.04 -0.32
C ASP A 70 9.05 19.54 -0.10
N ILE A 71 10.03 18.73 -0.47
CA ILE A 71 9.91 17.28 -0.62
C ILE A 71 10.70 16.58 0.47
N VAL A 72 10.04 15.66 1.16
CA VAL A 72 10.71 14.61 1.94
C VAL A 72 10.67 13.32 1.12
N ASP A 73 11.83 12.87 0.66
CA ASP A 73 11.99 11.59 -0.02
C ASP A 73 12.29 10.50 1.02
N ILE A 74 11.37 9.53 1.16
CA ILE A 74 11.51 8.41 2.10
C ILE A 74 12.13 7.16 1.46
N GLY A 75 12.57 7.26 0.20
CA GLY A 75 13.31 6.22 -0.49
C GLY A 75 12.45 5.01 -0.85
N VAL A 76 13.06 3.81 -0.76
CA VAL A 76 12.41 2.54 -1.09
C VAL A 76 11.64 2.03 0.12
N CYS A 77 10.32 1.91 -0.02
CA CYS A 77 9.46 1.46 1.08
C CYS A 77 8.16 0.83 0.57
N PRO A 78 7.43 0.10 1.42
CA PRO A 78 6.03 -0.25 1.19
C PRO A 78 5.13 0.98 1.10
N THR A 79 4.06 0.85 0.34
CA THR A 79 3.01 1.87 0.23
C THR A 79 2.44 2.32 1.58
N PRO A 80 2.18 1.42 2.56
CA PRO A 80 1.70 1.85 3.87
C PRO A 80 2.65 2.78 4.62
N LEU A 81 3.96 2.74 4.33
CA LEU A 81 4.93 3.63 4.96
C LEU A 81 4.86 5.05 4.41
N LEU A 82 4.44 5.25 3.16
CA LEU A 82 4.08 6.59 2.69
C LEU A 82 2.90 7.14 3.51
N TYR A 83 1.85 6.34 3.72
CA TYR A 83 0.68 6.76 4.49
C TYR A 83 1.04 7.08 5.95
N PHE A 84 1.92 6.27 6.55
CA PHE A 84 2.48 6.55 7.87
C PHE A 84 3.30 7.86 7.86
N ALA A 85 4.18 8.07 6.88
CA ALA A 85 5.00 9.27 6.76
C ALA A 85 4.17 10.55 6.70
N LEU A 86 3.07 10.54 5.93
CA LEU A 86 2.17 11.69 5.82
C LEU A 86 1.68 12.13 7.20
N ARG A 87 1.29 11.18 8.05
CA ARG A 87 0.82 11.44 9.42
C ARG A 87 1.97 11.80 10.36
N HIS A 88 3.03 11.01 10.34
CA HIS A 88 4.17 11.13 11.26
C HIS A 88 4.92 12.46 11.08
N LEU A 89 5.04 12.93 9.84
CA LEU A 89 5.74 14.15 9.48
C LEU A 89 4.80 15.33 9.22
N GLU A 90 3.49 15.14 9.41
CA GLU A 90 2.43 16.15 9.20
C GLU A 90 2.53 16.84 7.83
N ARG A 91 2.56 16.04 6.75
CA ARG A 91 2.73 16.55 5.38
C ARG A 91 1.41 16.77 4.67
N ASP A 92 1.42 17.69 3.72
CA ASP A 92 0.25 18.17 3.01
C ASP A 92 -0.25 17.20 1.95
N GLY A 93 0.55 16.20 1.57
CA GLY A 93 0.24 15.22 0.52
C GLY A 93 1.46 14.39 0.16
N GLY A 94 1.31 13.46 -0.77
CA GLY A 94 2.44 12.65 -1.19
C GLY A 94 2.16 11.74 -2.38
N ILE A 95 3.22 11.17 -2.93
CA ILE A 95 3.16 10.29 -4.10
C ILE A 95 3.98 9.03 -3.81
N MET A 96 3.35 7.88 -3.99
CA MET A 96 4.03 6.58 -3.99
C MET A 96 4.22 6.13 -5.43
N ILE A 97 5.46 5.90 -5.84
CA ILE A 97 5.80 5.38 -7.17
C ILE A 97 5.74 3.86 -7.11
N THR A 98 4.70 3.28 -7.71
CA THR A 98 4.47 1.85 -7.71
C THR A 98 3.38 1.44 -8.71
N ALA A 99 3.46 0.20 -9.20
CA ALA A 99 2.33 -0.48 -9.84
C ALA A 99 1.78 -1.67 -9.02
N SER A 100 2.01 -1.68 -7.70
CA SER A 100 1.54 -2.73 -6.78
C SER A 100 1.97 -4.12 -7.26
N HIS A 101 1.04 -5.03 -7.48
CA HIS A 101 1.25 -6.42 -7.89
C HIS A 101 1.46 -6.63 -9.40
N ASN A 102 1.42 -5.59 -10.25
CA ASN A 102 1.54 -5.79 -11.70
C ASN A 102 2.92 -6.32 -12.15
N PRO A 103 3.04 -6.87 -13.38
CA PRO A 103 4.33 -7.32 -13.92
C PRO A 103 5.43 -6.24 -13.94
N PRO A 104 6.72 -6.61 -14.04
CA PRO A 104 7.86 -5.69 -13.89
C PRO A 104 7.87 -4.45 -14.79
N ASP A 105 7.28 -4.53 -15.99
CA ASP A 105 7.23 -3.47 -17.00
C ASP A 105 6.18 -2.39 -16.69
N TYR A 106 5.29 -2.62 -15.72
CA TYR A 106 4.37 -1.61 -15.22
C TYR A 106 5.02 -0.71 -14.16
N ASN A 107 4.57 0.54 -14.12
CA ASN A 107 4.74 1.41 -12.96
C ASN A 107 3.55 2.39 -12.85
N GLY A 108 3.55 3.24 -11.84
CA GLY A 108 2.44 4.11 -11.55
C GLY A 108 2.65 5.01 -10.33
N PHE A 109 1.58 5.70 -9.94
CA PHE A 109 1.57 6.71 -8.89
C PHE A 109 0.28 6.58 -8.07
N LYS A 110 0.41 6.22 -6.80
CA LYS A 110 -0.67 6.41 -5.80
C LYS A 110 -0.50 7.80 -5.20
N ILE A 111 -1.50 8.66 -5.39
CA ILE A 111 -1.41 10.08 -5.06
C ILE A 111 -2.27 10.38 -3.84
N CYS A 112 -1.71 11.11 -2.87
CA CYS A 112 -2.40 11.55 -1.67
C CYS A 112 -2.54 13.07 -1.64
N ASN A 113 -3.74 13.55 -1.35
CA ASN A 113 -4.00 14.96 -1.05
C ASN A 113 -4.37 15.09 0.43
N GLY A 114 -3.52 15.74 1.21
CA GLY A 114 -3.52 15.60 2.66
C GLY A 114 -3.09 14.18 3.03
N PHE A 115 -3.88 13.56 3.89
CA PHE A 115 -3.59 12.23 4.39
C PHE A 115 -4.34 11.10 3.66
N ASP A 116 -5.08 11.44 2.61
CA ASP A 116 -5.96 10.53 1.90
C ASP A 116 -5.55 10.36 0.45
N THR A 117 -5.69 9.14 -0.04
CA THR A 117 -5.49 8.83 -1.46
C THR A 117 -6.64 9.44 -2.28
N ILE A 118 -6.31 10.14 -3.36
CA ILE A 118 -7.31 10.66 -4.29
C ILE A 118 -7.89 9.54 -5.17
N SER A 119 -9.11 9.74 -5.68
CA SER A 119 -9.77 8.78 -6.57
C SER A 119 -10.80 9.45 -7.48
N GLY A 120 -11.22 8.75 -8.52
CA GLY A 120 -12.30 9.14 -9.43
C GLY A 120 -12.07 10.54 -10.01
N GLU A 121 -13.02 11.44 -9.75
CA GLU A 121 -12.99 12.80 -10.29
C GLU A 121 -11.74 13.60 -9.90
N GLU A 122 -11.14 13.36 -8.72
CA GLU A 122 -9.91 14.05 -8.34
C GLU A 122 -8.71 13.66 -9.24
N ILE A 123 -8.63 12.39 -9.65
CA ILE A 123 -7.60 11.95 -10.62
C ILE A 123 -7.87 12.58 -11.99
N GLN A 124 -9.14 12.68 -12.39
CA GLN A 124 -9.50 13.34 -13.65
C GLN A 124 -9.23 14.86 -13.62
N LYS A 125 -9.30 15.50 -12.45
CA LYS A 125 -8.83 16.89 -12.28
C LYS A 125 -7.34 17.03 -12.55
N LEU A 126 -6.50 16.12 -12.03
CA LEU A 126 -5.07 16.10 -12.34
C LEU A 126 -4.83 15.90 -13.83
N ARG A 127 -5.56 14.97 -14.47
CA ARG A 127 -5.47 14.75 -15.91
C ARG A 127 -5.74 16.04 -16.69
N ARG A 128 -6.86 16.72 -16.43
CA ARG A 128 -7.21 17.97 -17.13
C ARG A 128 -6.19 19.07 -16.89
N LEU A 129 -5.62 19.15 -15.69
CA LEU A 129 -4.56 20.11 -15.37
C LEU A 129 -3.26 19.79 -16.12
N MET A 130 -2.92 18.50 -16.25
CA MET A 130 -1.77 18.06 -17.05
C MET A 130 -1.97 18.30 -18.55
N GLU A 131 -3.20 18.19 -19.04
CA GLU A 131 -3.58 18.47 -20.43
C GLU A 131 -3.53 19.97 -20.74
N SER A 132 -3.88 20.85 -19.79
CA SER A 132 -3.80 22.30 -20.01
C SER A 132 -2.36 22.79 -20.10
N GLY A 133 -1.43 22.17 -19.37
CA GLY A 133 -0.02 22.58 -19.33
C GLY A 133 0.22 23.85 -18.52
N ASP A 134 -0.81 24.36 -17.83
CA ASP A 134 -0.74 25.59 -17.03
C ASP A 134 -0.14 25.28 -15.65
N TYR A 135 1.19 25.18 -15.63
CA TYR A 135 1.92 24.84 -14.41
C TYR A 135 2.36 26.07 -13.63
N VAL A 136 2.26 25.99 -12.30
CA VAL A 136 2.93 26.95 -11.42
C VAL A 136 4.44 26.80 -11.51
N SER A 137 5.16 27.89 -11.25
CA SER A 137 6.62 27.89 -11.18
C SER A 137 7.07 28.31 -9.78
N GLY A 138 8.13 27.68 -9.31
CA GLY A 138 8.72 27.92 -8.01
C GLY A 138 10.06 27.22 -7.90
N ARG A 139 10.65 27.29 -6.70
CA ARG A 139 11.86 26.57 -6.37
C ARG A 139 11.66 25.88 -5.04
N GLY A 140 11.51 24.56 -5.10
CA GLY A 140 11.42 23.70 -3.94
C GLY A 140 12.79 23.30 -3.40
N LYS A 141 12.76 22.46 -2.37
CA LYS A 141 13.92 21.70 -1.85
C LYS A 141 13.52 20.24 -1.67
N ALA A 142 14.50 19.35 -1.73
CA ALA A 142 14.31 17.94 -1.42
C ALA A 142 15.31 17.53 -0.33
N GLU A 143 14.85 16.74 0.63
CA GLU A 143 15.68 16.09 1.63
C GLU A 143 15.30 14.61 1.75
N GLU A 144 16.27 13.76 2.07
CA GLU A 144 16.03 12.34 2.32
C GLU A 144 15.71 12.11 3.80
N TYR A 145 14.81 11.18 4.09
CA TYR A 145 14.39 10.85 5.46
C TYR A 145 14.18 9.34 5.64
N ASP A 146 14.81 8.76 6.67
CA ASP A 146 14.57 7.37 7.04
C ASP A 146 13.24 7.21 7.80
N ILE A 147 12.19 6.81 7.09
CA ILE A 147 10.89 6.51 7.67
C ILE A 147 10.80 5.09 8.27
N LEU A 148 11.74 4.19 7.93
CA LEU A 148 11.66 2.79 8.36
C LEU A 148 11.85 2.69 9.88
N THR A 149 12.79 3.46 10.42
CA THR A 149 13.08 3.50 11.86
C THR A 149 11.87 3.93 12.70
N PRO A 150 11.24 5.11 12.50
CA PRO A 150 10.08 5.51 13.28
C PRO A 150 8.87 4.59 13.10
N TYR A 151 8.70 3.98 11.92
CA TYR A 151 7.65 2.97 11.70
C TYR A 151 7.92 1.68 12.50
N ALA A 152 9.15 1.16 12.46
CA ALA A 152 9.52 -0.03 13.21
C ALA A 152 9.36 0.19 14.72
N ASP A 153 9.78 1.34 15.25
CA ASP A 153 9.62 1.70 16.66
C ASP A 153 8.13 1.79 17.06
N PHE A 154 7.30 2.38 16.20
CA PHE A 154 5.85 2.42 16.40
C PHE A 154 5.25 1.01 16.51
N VAL A 155 5.60 0.10 15.59
CA VAL A 155 5.09 -1.27 15.61
C VAL A 155 5.57 -2.03 16.84
N LEU A 156 6.87 -1.97 17.16
CA LEU A 156 7.46 -2.67 18.31
C LEU A 156 6.91 -2.19 19.65
N LYS A 157 6.55 -0.91 19.74
CA LYS A 157 5.89 -0.36 20.94
C LYS A 157 4.44 -0.83 21.07
N THR A 158 3.76 -1.09 19.96
CA THR A 158 2.31 -1.34 19.92
C THR A 158 1.96 -2.82 19.96
N ILE A 159 2.75 -3.67 19.30
CA ILE A 159 2.47 -5.10 19.15
C ILE A 159 3.33 -5.92 20.11
N HIS A 160 2.68 -6.81 20.86
CA HIS A 160 3.35 -7.79 21.72
C HIS A 160 2.89 -9.20 21.32
N ILE A 161 3.84 -10.06 21.00
CA ILE A 161 3.57 -11.47 20.70
C ILE A 161 3.93 -12.28 21.95
N PRO A 162 2.96 -12.91 22.63
CA PRO A 162 3.18 -13.51 23.96
C PRO A 162 4.04 -14.78 23.93
N LYS A 163 4.18 -15.41 22.76
CA LYS A 163 5.00 -16.60 22.56
C LYS A 163 5.70 -16.52 21.19
N PRO A 164 6.93 -17.04 21.04
CA PRO A 164 7.56 -17.15 19.73
C PRO A 164 6.66 -17.92 18.76
N LEU A 165 6.45 -17.36 17.56
CA LEU A 165 5.76 -18.02 16.46
C LEU A 165 6.78 -18.37 15.37
N ARG A 166 6.58 -19.52 14.72
CA ARG A 166 7.32 -19.93 13.53
C ARG A 166 6.58 -19.45 12.30
N VAL A 167 7.12 -18.45 11.62
CA VAL A 167 6.43 -17.69 10.57
C VAL A 167 7.15 -17.87 9.25
N GLY A 168 6.44 -18.34 8.23
CA GLY A 168 6.91 -18.26 6.84
C GLY A 168 6.63 -16.85 6.33
N LEU A 169 7.63 -16.16 5.81
CA LEU A 169 7.47 -14.83 5.24
C LEU A 169 7.85 -14.84 3.77
N ASP A 170 6.88 -14.68 2.89
CA ASP A 170 7.10 -14.49 1.46
C ASP A 170 6.93 -13.01 1.09
N ALA A 171 7.93 -12.43 0.45
CA ALA A 171 7.84 -11.07 -0.05
C ALA A 171 7.87 -10.97 -1.58
N GLY A 172 7.92 -12.07 -2.33
CA GLY A 172 7.92 -12.05 -3.80
C GLY A 172 8.96 -11.11 -4.42
N ASN A 173 10.14 -11.01 -3.81
CA ASN A 173 11.22 -10.08 -4.15
C ASN A 173 10.85 -8.59 -4.09
N SER A 174 9.85 -8.24 -3.29
CA SER A 174 9.28 -6.91 -3.17
C SER A 174 9.75 -6.16 -1.91
N VAL A 175 9.26 -4.93 -1.74
CA VAL A 175 9.58 -4.03 -0.62
C VAL A 175 9.12 -4.52 0.75
N GLY A 176 8.25 -5.54 0.83
CA GLY A 176 7.79 -6.09 2.10
C GLY A 176 8.88 -6.83 2.88
N GLY A 177 9.82 -7.48 2.19
CA GLY A 177 10.86 -8.34 2.79
C GLY A 177 11.82 -7.60 3.72
N PRO A 178 12.49 -6.52 3.25
CA PRO A 178 13.48 -5.77 4.04
C PRO A 178 12.95 -5.16 5.35
N ILE A 179 11.63 -5.01 5.50
CA ILE A 179 11.00 -4.46 6.71
C ILE A 179 10.35 -5.58 7.51
N GLY A 180 9.55 -6.43 6.87
CA GLY A 180 8.82 -7.51 7.54
C GLY A 180 9.74 -8.49 8.24
N LEU A 181 10.85 -8.87 7.59
CA LEU A 181 11.79 -9.84 8.13
C LEU A 181 12.45 -9.38 9.45
N PRO A 182 13.13 -8.21 9.52
CA PRO A 182 13.71 -7.76 10.78
C PRO A 182 12.64 -7.40 11.83
N LEU A 183 11.47 -6.91 11.42
CA LEU A 183 10.41 -6.53 12.35
C LEU A 183 9.81 -7.75 13.07
N LEU A 184 9.46 -8.80 12.33
CA LEU A 184 8.95 -10.04 12.91
C LEU A 184 9.98 -10.71 13.83
N ARG A 185 11.27 -10.69 13.46
CA ARG A 185 12.35 -11.18 14.33
C ARG A 185 12.46 -10.38 15.63
N LYS A 186 12.38 -9.04 15.56
CA LYS A 186 12.38 -8.17 16.75
C LYS A 186 11.14 -8.37 17.63
N LEU A 187 10.02 -8.79 17.06
CA LEU A 187 8.81 -9.21 17.79
C LEU A 187 8.92 -10.61 18.42
N GLY A 188 10.06 -11.30 18.26
CA GLY A 188 10.32 -12.60 18.87
C GLY A 188 9.91 -13.81 18.03
N CYS A 189 9.57 -13.62 16.74
CA CYS A 189 9.25 -14.73 15.85
C CYS A 189 10.50 -15.43 15.29
N GLU A 190 10.40 -16.74 15.08
CA GLU A 190 11.30 -17.52 14.24
C GLU A 190 10.82 -17.38 12.78
N VAL A 191 11.53 -16.60 11.97
CA VAL A 191 11.09 -16.27 10.62
C VAL A 191 11.85 -17.09 9.57
N HIS A 192 11.10 -17.79 8.73
CA HIS A 192 11.55 -18.55 7.57
C HIS A 192 11.29 -17.72 6.30
N PRO A 193 12.30 -17.03 5.75
CA PRO A 193 12.10 -16.14 4.61
C PRO A 193 11.99 -16.89 3.28
N LEU A 194 11.10 -16.42 2.42
CA LEU A 194 11.01 -16.69 1.00
C LEU A 194 11.10 -15.35 0.27
N TYR A 195 12.00 -15.26 -0.71
CA TYR A 195 12.08 -14.15 -1.65
C TYR A 195 12.08 -12.76 -0.98
N CYS A 196 12.74 -12.62 0.17
CA CYS A 196 12.74 -11.38 0.98
C CYS A 196 13.76 -10.33 0.54
N ASP A 197 14.68 -10.70 -0.36
CA ASP A 197 15.60 -9.75 -1.00
C ASP A 197 14.89 -9.05 -2.16
N MET A 198 15.03 -7.73 -2.24
CA MET A 198 14.43 -6.94 -3.32
C MET A 198 15.08 -7.24 -4.67
N ASP A 199 14.27 -7.63 -5.64
CA ASP A 199 14.64 -7.75 -7.05
C ASP A 199 13.45 -7.33 -7.91
N GLY A 200 13.55 -6.15 -8.51
CA GLY A 200 12.49 -5.56 -9.35
C GLY A 200 12.22 -6.29 -10.67
N THR A 201 12.91 -7.40 -10.94
CA THR A 201 12.57 -8.33 -12.03
C THR A 201 11.56 -9.40 -11.61
N PHE A 202 11.27 -9.52 -10.30
CA PHE A 202 10.37 -10.51 -9.70
C PHE A 202 10.65 -11.95 -10.21
N PRO A 203 11.86 -12.49 -9.99
CA PRO A 203 12.35 -13.68 -10.70
C PRO A 203 11.75 -15.01 -10.25
N ASN A 204 11.02 -15.06 -9.13
CA ASN A 204 10.49 -16.30 -8.56
C ASN A 204 9.01 -16.50 -8.91
N HIS A 205 8.16 -15.56 -8.48
CA HIS A 205 6.76 -15.45 -8.87
C HIS A 205 6.34 -13.98 -8.85
N GLU A 206 5.21 -13.65 -9.48
CA GLU A 206 4.66 -12.30 -9.35
C GLU A 206 4.26 -12.04 -7.89
N PRO A 207 4.53 -10.86 -7.33
CA PRO A 207 4.15 -10.55 -5.95
C PRO A 207 2.66 -10.18 -5.89
N ASP A 208 1.81 -11.17 -6.15
CA ASP A 208 0.36 -11.10 -6.02
C ASP A 208 -0.15 -12.29 -5.17
N PRO A 209 -0.37 -12.09 -3.86
CA PRO A 209 -0.84 -13.15 -2.97
C PRO A 209 -2.32 -13.50 -3.17
N THR A 210 -3.04 -12.82 -4.08
CA THR A 210 -4.43 -13.17 -4.41
C THR A 210 -4.52 -14.29 -5.45
N VAL A 211 -3.40 -14.60 -6.10
CA VAL A 211 -3.24 -15.70 -7.07
C VAL A 211 -2.68 -16.92 -6.34
N MET A 212 -3.42 -18.03 -6.36
CA MET A 212 -3.10 -19.23 -5.58
C MET A 212 -1.74 -19.83 -5.94
N GLU A 213 -1.36 -19.78 -7.22
CA GLU A 213 -0.10 -20.30 -7.73
C GLU A 213 1.11 -19.60 -7.08
N ASN A 214 0.99 -18.29 -6.82
CA ASN A 214 2.03 -17.49 -6.17
C ASN A 214 2.18 -17.80 -4.68
N LEU A 215 1.26 -18.53 -4.07
CA LEU A 215 1.35 -18.97 -2.67
C LEU A 215 1.89 -20.40 -2.52
N SER A 216 2.14 -21.10 -3.63
CA SER A 216 2.48 -22.53 -3.63
C SER A 216 3.75 -22.86 -2.85
N ASP A 217 4.79 -22.02 -2.97
CA ASP A 217 6.05 -22.18 -2.22
C ASP A 217 5.86 -21.91 -0.73
N LEU A 218 5.08 -20.88 -0.37
CA LEU A 218 4.74 -20.59 1.02
C LEU A 218 3.92 -21.72 1.65
N MET A 219 2.90 -22.24 0.96
CA MET A 219 2.10 -23.38 1.42
C MET A 219 2.97 -24.63 1.64
N THR A 220 3.91 -24.88 0.73
CA THR A 220 4.86 -25.99 0.83
C THR A 220 5.80 -25.80 2.01
N LEU A 221 6.34 -24.60 2.18
CA LEU A 221 7.23 -24.25 3.30
C LEU A 221 6.53 -24.44 4.65
N VAL A 222 5.30 -23.93 4.79
CA VAL A 222 4.52 -24.04 6.03
C VAL A 222 4.33 -25.50 6.43
N LYS A 223 3.93 -26.36 5.49
CA LYS A 223 3.76 -27.80 5.72
C LYS A 223 5.09 -28.50 6.05
N ARG A 224 6.13 -28.23 5.25
CA ARG A 224 7.44 -28.90 5.35
C ARG A 224 8.11 -28.59 6.68
N GLU A 225 8.15 -27.31 7.06
CA GLU A 225 8.83 -26.84 8.27
C GLU A 225 7.93 -26.87 9.50
N ARG A 226 6.63 -27.20 9.36
CA ARG A 226 5.61 -27.17 10.43
C ARG A 226 5.55 -25.79 11.08
N LEU A 227 5.29 -24.77 10.25
CA LEU A 227 5.17 -23.39 10.68
C LEU A 227 3.78 -23.13 11.26
N ASP A 228 3.68 -22.17 12.18
CA ASP A 228 2.40 -21.78 12.79
C ASP A 228 1.52 -21.01 11.77
N VAL A 229 2.16 -20.24 10.90
CA VAL A 229 1.50 -19.40 9.88
C VAL A 229 2.48 -19.05 8.76
N GLY A 230 1.96 -18.92 7.54
CA GLY A 230 2.64 -18.28 6.41
C GLY A 230 2.01 -16.92 6.11
N VAL A 231 2.84 -15.94 5.81
CA VAL A 231 2.46 -14.57 5.42
C VAL A 231 3.11 -14.25 4.09
N ALA A 232 2.33 -13.75 3.14
CA ALA A 232 2.81 -13.23 1.86
C ALA A 232 2.44 -11.75 1.70
N TYR A 233 3.33 -10.95 1.12
CA TYR A 233 3.04 -9.57 0.72
C TYR A 233 2.90 -9.45 -0.79
N ASP A 234 2.14 -8.44 -1.23
CA ASP A 234 2.16 -8.03 -2.64
C ASP A 234 3.34 -7.09 -2.97
N GLY A 235 3.41 -6.65 -4.22
CA GLY A 235 4.56 -5.92 -4.77
C GLY A 235 4.91 -4.61 -4.05
N ASP A 236 3.94 -3.96 -3.42
CA ASP A 236 4.15 -2.76 -2.61
C ASP A 236 3.70 -2.90 -1.15
N ALA A 237 3.43 -4.15 -0.73
CA ALA A 237 3.11 -4.56 0.64
C ALA A 237 1.96 -3.76 1.29
N ASP A 238 0.94 -3.42 0.50
CA ASP A 238 -0.35 -2.96 1.04
C ASP A 238 -1.41 -4.07 1.10
N ARG A 239 -1.10 -5.27 0.59
CA ARG A 239 -1.92 -6.47 0.74
C ARG A 239 -1.22 -7.59 1.49
N LEU A 240 -2.03 -8.43 2.14
CA LEU A 240 -1.62 -9.59 2.90
C LEU A 240 -2.26 -10.89 2.35
N GLY A 241 -1.43 -11.86 2.01
CA GLY A 241 -1.80 -13.27 1.88
C GLY A 241 -1.49 -14.03 3.17
N VAL A 242 -2.37 -14.95 3.58
CA VAL A 242 -2.17 -15.76 4.78
C VAL A 242 -2.41 -17.23 4.47
N VAL A 243 -1.51 -18.07 4.98
CA VAL A 243 -1.58 -19.52 4.91
C VAL A 243 -1.57 -20.06 6.35
N ASP A 244 -2.53 -20.91 6.70
CA ASP A 244 -2.58 -21.52 8.02
C ASP A 244 -1.57 -22.67 8.18
N HIS A 245 -1.43 -23.20 9.40
CA HIS A 245 -0.53 -24.32 9.71
C HIS A 245 -0.80 -25.62 8.93
N ASN A 246 -1.99 -25.80 8.33
CA ASN A 246 -2.30 -26.93 7.46
C ASN A 246 -1.92 -26.65 6.00
N GLY A 247 -1.38 -25.46 5.71
CA GLY A 247 -1.06 -24.97 4.39
C GLY A 247 -2.28 -24.59 3.57
N ASP A 248 -3.40 -24.26 4.21
CA ASP A 248 -4.60 -23.75 3.55
C ASP A 248 -4.63 -22.23 3.55
N VAL A 249 -5.09 -21.63 2.45
CA VAL A 249 -5.18 -20.17 2.31
C VAL A 249 -6.34 -19.61 3.13
N VAL A 250 -6.03 -18.60 3.93
CA VAL A 250 -6.98 -17.82 4.73
C VAL A 250 -7.24 -16.49 4.03
N PHE A 251 -8.32 -16.47 3.23
CA PHE A 251 -8.73 -15.28 2.47
C PHE A 251 -9.09 -14.09 3.37
N GLY A 252 -9.04 -12.88 2.81
CA GLY A 252 -9.24 -11.61 3.52
C GLY A 252 -10.56 -11.51 4.28
N ASP A 253 -11.63 -12.12 3.77
CA ASP A 253 -12.92 -12.16 4.47
C ASP A 253 -12.90 -13.02 5.74
N LYS A 254 -12.15 -14.13 5.76
CA LYS A 254 -11.90 -14.92 6.98
C LYS A 254 -10.99 -14.17 7.96
N LEU A 255 -9.96 -13.48 7.47
CA LEU A 255 -9.10 -12.64 8.32
C LEU A 255 -9.91 -11.52 9.00
N MET A 256 -10.82 -10.89 8.25
CA MET A 256 -11.74 -9.89 8.79
C MET A 256 -12.62 -10.43 9.92
N ILE A 257 -13.04 -11.70 9.88
CA ILE A 257 -13.77 -12.32 11.00
C ILE A 257 -12.88 -12.37 12.25
N ILE A 258 -11.62 -12.78 12.10
CA ILE A 258 -10.66 -12.86 13.21
C ILE A 258 -10.46 -11.47 13.84
N PHE A 259 -10.17 -10.46 13.00
CA PHE A 259 -9.95 -9.09 13.47
C PHE A 259 -11.21 -8.46 14.08
N ALA A 260 -12.37 -8.65 13.46
CA ALA A 260 -13.61 -8.09 13.98
C ALA A 260 -14.00 -8.67 15.34
N ARG A 261 -13.78 -9.97 15.56
CA ARG A 261 -14.02 -10.62 16.86
C ARG A 261 -13.13 -10.04 17.97
N GLU A 262 -11.86 -9.81 17.68
CA GLU A 262 -10.92 -9.18 18.63
C GLU A 262 -11.37 -7.75 18.95
N ILE A 263 -11.63 -6.94 17.93
CA ILE A 263 -12.04 -5.54 18.11
C ILE A 263 -13.37 -5.46 18.89
N LEU A 264 -14.36 -6.30 18.56
CA LEU A 264 -15.65 -6.33 19.28
C LEU A 264 -15.52 -6.71 20.76
N SER A 265 -14.49 -7.48 21.13
CA SER A 265 -14.25 -7.81 22.54
C SER A 265 -13.88 -6.58 23.39
N ARG A 266 -13.33 -5.53 22.75
CA ARG A 266 -12.93 -4.25 23.39
C ARG A 266 -13.86 -3.08 23.03
N HIS A 267 -14.51 -3.16 21.87
CA HIS A 267 -15.39 -2.12 21.32
C HIS A 267 -16.73 -2.71 20.85
N PRO A 268 -17.63 -3.08 21.78
CA PRO A 268 -18.96 -3.59 21.42
C PRO A 268 -19.74 -2.59 20.55
N GLY A 269 -20.45 -3.07 19.54
CA GLY A 269 -21.23 -2.22 18.64
C GLY A 269 -20.43 -1.54 17.52
N ALA A 270 -19.12 -1.80 17.42
CA ALA A 270 -18.24 -1.26 16.38
C ALA A 270 -18.74 -1.55 14.96
N THR A 271 -18.43 -0.64 14.05
CA THR A 271 -18.77 -0.73 12.63
C THR A 271 -17.61 -1.31 11.83
N PHE A 272 -17.91 -2.24 10.93
CA PHE A 272 -16.96 -2.90 10.05
C PHE A 272 -17.42 -2.77 8.60
N ILE A 273 -16.50 -2.50 7.69
CA ILE A 273 -16.79 -2.42 6.26
C ILE A 273 -16.07 -3.54 5.52
N SER A 274 -16.76 -4.15 4.56
CA SER A 274 -16.11 -5.03 3.60
C SER A 274 -16.79 -4.92 2.23
N GLU A 275 -16.17 -5.48 1.20
CA GLU A 275 -16.65 -5.36 -0.18
C GLU A 275 -17.64 -6.46 -0.58
N VAL A 276 -18.30 -6.27 -1.72
CA VAL A 276 -19.29 -7.20 -2.29
C VAL A 276 -18.75 -8.61 -2.62
N LYS A 277 -17.42 -8.79 -2.72
CA LYS A 277 -16.79 -10.09 -3.00
C LYS A 277 -16.66 -10.98 -1.75
N CYS A 278 -16.75 -10.41 -0.55
CA CYS A 278 -16.57 -11.15 0.69
C CYS A 278 -17.78 -12.03 1.02
N SER A 279 -17.53 -13.18 1.64
CA SER A 279 -18.57 -14.13 2.00
C SER A 279 -19.65 -13.53 2.91
N LYS A 280 -20.91 -13.94 2.70
CA LYS A 280 -22.03 -13.62 3.61
C LYS A 280 -21.71 -14.00 5.07
N THR A 281 -20.92 -15.04 5.29
CA THR A 281 -20.50 -15.51 6.63
C THR A 281 -19.79 -14.40 7.43
N LEU A 282 -18.98 -13.56 6.80
CA LEU A 282 -18.32 -12.42 7.46
C LEU A 282 -19.36 -11.48 8.09
N TYR A 283 -20.34 -11.07 7.30
CA TYR A 283 -21.36 -10.13 7.73
C TYR A 283 -22.27 -10.70 8.82
N ASP A 284 -22.62 -11.98 8.72
CA ASP A 284 -23.46 -12.65 9.70
C ASP A 284 -22.72 -12.86 11.03
N ASP A 285 -21.43 -13.23 11.00
CA ASP A 285 -20.63 -13.40 12.23
C ASP A 285 -20.52 -12.07 13.00
N ILE A 286 -20.18 -10.98 12.31
CA ILE A 286 -20.09 -9.64 12.93
C ILE A 286 -21.41 -9.25 13.59
N ARG A 287 -22.54 -9.42 12.89
CA ARG A 287 -23.88 -9.07 13.41
C ARG A 287 -24.26 -9.95 14.61
N SER A 288 -23.99 -11.25 14.54
CA SER A 288 -24.29 -12.18 15.64
C SER A 288 -23.56 -11.85 16.94
N ARG A 289 -22.45 -11.10 16.85
CA ARG A 289 -21.62 -10.64 17.97
C ARG A 289 -21.89 -9.18 18.37
N GLY A 290 -22.97 -8.60 17.87
CA GLY A 290 -23.39 -7.24 18.20
C GLY A 290 -22.63 -6.14 17.46
N GLY A 291 -21.84 -6.46 16.42
CA GLY A 291 -21.22 -5.47 15.54
C GLY A 291 -22.13 -5.03 14.40
N LYS A 292 -21.77 -3.92 13.76
CA LYS A 292 -22.44 -3.41 12.55
C LYS A 292 -21.61 -3.74 11.32
N ALA A 293 -22.13 -4.59 10.44
CA ALA A 293 -21.43 -4.98 9.21
C ALA A 293 -22.03 -4.28 7.98
N ILE A 294 -21.22 -3.46 7.30
CA ILE A 294 -21.58 -2.69 6.10
C ILE A 294 -20.91 -3.31 4.89
N MET A 295 -21.70 -3.72 3.91
CA MET A 295 -21.22 -4.10 2.58
C MET A 295 -21.07 -2.84 1.74
N TRP A 296 -19.93 -2.70 1.05
CA TRP A 296 -19.62 -1.53 0.21
C TRP A 296 -19.01 -1.93 -1.14
N ARG A 297 -18.80 -0.94 -2.01
CA ARG A 297 -18.20 -1.14 -3.33
C ARG A 297 -16.71 -1.47 -3.18
N THR A 298 -16.21 -2.34 -4.06
CA THR A 298 -14.78 -2.69 -4.19
C THR A 298 -13.93 -1.47 -4.49
N GLY A 299 -12.75 -1.38 -3.87
CA GLY A 299 -11.74 -0.37 -4.15
C GLY A 299 -11.23 0.30 -2.87
N HIS A 300 -9.93 0.15 -2.58
CA HIS A 300 -9.30 0.64 -1.35
C HIS A 300 -9.61 2.12 -1.05
N SER A 301 -9.63 3.01 -2.05
CA SER A 301 -9.93 4.45 -1.85
C SER A 301 -11.39 4.68 -1.46
N LEU A 302 -12.33 3.96 -2.07
CA LEU A 302 -13.77 4.06 -1.75
C LEU A 302 -14.07 3.54 -0.34
N ILE A 303 -13.39 2.47 0.07
CA ILE A 303 -13.50 1.93 1.42
C ILE A 303 -12.92 2.91 2.45
N LYS A 304 -11.73 3.47 2.23
CA LYS A 304 -11.15 4.49 3.13
C LYS A 304 -12.09 5.69 3.31
N ALA A 305 -12.71 6.17 2.24
CA ALA A 305 -13.70 7.25 2.32
C ALA A 305 -14.93 6.84 3.16
N LYS A 306 -15.44 5.62 2.93
CA LYS A 306 -16.60 5.10 3.69
C LYS A 306 -16.29 4.88 5.17
N MET A 307 -15.07 4.43 5.50
CA MET A 307 -14.63 4.24 6.88
C MET A 307 -14.77 5.52 7.68
N LYS A 308 -14.39 6.67 7.10
CA LYS A 308 -14.53 7.97 7.77
C LYS A 308 -15.97 8.42 7.91
N GLU A 309 -16.77 8.22 6.86
CA GLU A 309 -18.18 8.61 6.84
C GLU A 309 -18.98 7.95 7.97
N VAL A 310 -18.68 6.68 8.29
CA VAL A 310 -19.43 5.87 9.25
C VAL A 310 -18.67 5.57 10.54
N ASP A 311 -17.49 6.17 10.71
CA ASP A 311 -16.56 5.92 11.82
C ASP A 311 -16.33 4.41 12.06
N ALA A 312 -15.93 3.71 10.99
CA ALA A 312 -15.68 2.29 11.02
C ALA A 312 -14.39 1.97 11.80
N ALA A 313 -14.47 1.00 12.70
CA ALA A 313 -13.32 0.53 13.48
C ALA A 313 -12.30 -0.22 12.62
N LEU A 314 -12.77 -0.93 11.60
CA LEU A 314 -11.93 -1.64 10.63
C LEU A 314 -12.66 -1.80 9.31
N ALA A 315 -11.91 -1.85 8.21
CA ALA A 315 -12.38 -2.37 6.95
C ALA A 315 -11.35 -3.34 6.36
N GLY A 316 -11.80 -4.19 5.45
CA GLY A 316 -10.92 -5.06 4.69
C GLY A 316 -11.59 -5.63 3.44
N GLU A 317 -10.77 -5.96 2.46
CA GLU A 317 -11.18 -6.48 1.15
C GLU A 317 -10.84 -7.96 0.99
N MET A 318 -11.49 -8.65 0.05
CA MET A 318 -11.14 -10.05 -0.23
C MET A 318 -9.70 -10.17 -0.74
N SER A 319 -9.24 -9.14 -1.46
CA SER A 319 -7.88 -9.04 -1.99
C SER A 319 -6.78 -8.84 -0.94
N GLY A 320 -7.11 -8.77 0.35
CA GLY A 320 -6.12 -8.70 1.44
C GLY A 320 -5.64 -7.28 1.80
N HIS A 321 -6.34 -6.24 1.34
CA HIS A 321 -6.23 -4.88 1.89
C HIS A 321 -6.97 -4.78 3.21
#